data_AF-A0A938TAF0-F1
#
_entry.id   AF-A0A938TAF0-F1
#
_cell.length_a   1.000
_cell.length_b   1.000
_cell.length_c   1.000
_cell.angle_alpha   90.00
_cell.angle_beta   90.00
_cell.angle_gamma   90.00
#
_symmetry.space_group_name_H-M   'P 1'
#
loop_
_entity.id
_entity.type
_entity.pdbx_description
1 polymer ?
#
loop_
_entity_poly.entity_id
_entity_poly.type
_entity_poly.pdbx_seq_one_letter_code
_entity_poly.pdbx_strand_id
1 'polypeptide(L)'
;MLLIHGSVLSLFGNVFSAFLLMASVACFWRFLRGGRSVWLVAAGWVVGISPFARLPNVMALASLTIPLMHLYASGGWRWREAARIAAATLAGFGLGVLSALGLMVALGHGAVFLRALQLVGQMGADSGEFGHHSFGALIGYQIRLYVTALVVAAACVAMWAAGRFGLRLTAGWLPGRVHRALAWMMAVVLSGCLAYVAVRLPALRMAHYLALALGLLAAGCSLWRRRRDPLQVTVWWSAILVVFVLPLGSDVPQSVMKYAFVMLLPLTVNTVFPTAEEVEPACGTLWRRALCVAGGTAYALALAVLVWRSPYRDGPQRLRLRASVSGTRVAGILTTPARAAEISALVQALTPHLRPGDKLLAYADMPMIHYLTDTRPFLYNAWPKTYAPAAFARALDEAKQEAVSLPVVLRQHFNVGVRGWPEVRTPYLEASANLMRTQYLDAFLTQNGYVCVWENENFDLWKTDYQ
;
A
#
# COMPACT_ATOMS: atom_id res chain seq x y z
N MET A 1 -11.47 -16.53 5.15
CA MET A 1 -11.44 -16.49 3.67
C MET A 1 -10.58 -15.31 3.23
N LEU A 2 -9.27 -15.52 3.11
CA LEU A 2 -8.24 -14.52 2.76
C LEU A 2 -7.84 -14.77 1.30
N LEU A 3 -8.62 -14.24 0.36
CA LEU A 3 -8.24 -14.17 -1.05
C LEU A 3 -7.66 -12.77 -1.30
N ILE A 4 -6.39 -12.58 -0.96
CA ILE A 4 -5.68 -11.31 -1.21
C ILE A 4 -4.31 -11.63 -1.82
N HIS A 5 -4.14 -11.18 -3.05
CA HIS A 5 -2.91 -11.12 -3.84
C HIS A 5 -2.12 -12.43 -4.01
N GLY A 6 -2.26 -13.03 -5.19
CA GLY A 6 -1.24 -13.92 -5.75
C GLY A 6 0.04 -13.14 -6.05
N SER A 7 0.95 -13.12 -5.08
CA SER A 7 2.39 -12.89 -5.27
C SER A 7 3.09 -13.31 -3.98
N VAL A 8 3.38 -14.60 -3.83
CA VAL A 8 4.12 -15.13 -2.68
C VAL A 8 5.61 -14.76 -2.74
N LEU A 9 6.13 -14.21 -3.84
CA LEU A 9 7.59 -14.12 -4.03
C LEU A 9 8.16 -12.74 -4.40
N SER A 10 7.37 -11.70 -4.22
CA SER A 10 7.87 -10.51 -3.54
C SER A 10 6.80 -10.20 -2.51
N LEU A 11 7.13 -10.29 -1.22
CA LEU A 11 6.27 -9.68 -0.21
C LEU A 11 6.32 -8.18 -0.49
N PHE A 12 5.42 -7.73 -1.38
CA PHE A 12 5.23 -6.32 -1.67
C PHE A 12 5.03 -5.67 -0.30
N GLY A 13 5.96 -4.81 0.12
CA GLY A 13 6.07 -4.43 1.52
C GLY A 13 4.74 -3.95 2.11
N ASN A 14 3.89 -3.34 1.28
CA ASN A 14 2.56 -2.88 1.66
C ASN A 14 1.60 -4.02 2.06
N VAL A 15 1.61 -5.16 1.36
CA VAL A 15 0.77 -6.32 1.66
C VAL A 15 1.26 -7.01 2.93
N PHE A 16 2.57 -7.18 3.06
CA PHE A 16 3.13 -7.80 4.26
C PHE A 16 2.95 -6.91 5.50
N SER A 17 3.15 -5.59 5.37
CA SER A 17 2.75 -4.62 6.40
C SER A 17 1.29 -4.76 6.81
N ALA A 18 0.39 -4.91 5.82
CA ALA A 18 -1.04 -5.06 6.10
C ALA A 18 -1.29 -6.34 6.89
N PHE A 19 -0.70 -7.46 6.47
CA PHE A 19 -0.80 -8.73 7.17
C PHE A 19 -0.30 -8.63 8.61
N LEU A 20 0.89 -8.09 8.84
CA LEU A 20 1.47 -7.95 10.20
C LEU A 20 0.61 -7.05 11.08
N LEU A 21 0.14 -5.91 10.56
CA LEU A 21 -0.75 -5.03 11.31
C LEU A 21 -2.08 -5.71 11.66
N MET A 22 -2.69 -6.42 10.71
CA MET A 22 -3.92 -7.19 10.96
C MET A 22 -3.70 -8.32 11.98
N ALA A 23 -2.56 -9.01 11.92
CA ALA A 23 -2.20 -10.07 12.87
C ALA A 23 -2.01 -9.52 14.29
N SER A 24 -1.38 -8.35 14.43
CA SER A 24 -1.28 -7.64 15.71
C SER A 24 -2.66 -7.25 16.26
N VAL A 25 -3.52 -6.66 15.42
CA VAL A 25 -4.91 -6.34 15.77
C VAL A 25 -5.65 -7.60 16.24
N ALA A 26 -5.54 -8.72 15.52
CA ALA A 26 -6.17 -9.98 15.91
C ALA A 26 -5.67 -10.51 17.27
N CYS A 27 -4.39 -10.32 17.59
CA CYS A 27 -3.84 -10.66 18.90
C CYS A 27 -4.41 -9.77 20.01
N PHE A 28 -4.52 -8.45 19.80
CA PHE A 28 -5.22 -7.57 20.73
C PHE A 28 -6.68 -8.00 20.95
N TRP A 29 -7.38 -8.38 19.88
CA TRP A 29 -8.74 -8.91 19.98
C TRP A 29 -8.84 -10.20 20.80
N ARG A 30 -7.87 -11.11 20.67
CA ARG A 30 -7.77 -12.31 21.50
C ARG A 30 -7.50 -11.98 22.96
N PHE A 31 -6.66 -10.99 23.24
CA PHE A 31 -6.46 -10.48 24.60
C PHE A 31 -7.77 -9.93 25.19
N LEU A 32 -8.48 -9.08 24.46
CA LEU A 32 -9.71 -8.44 24.97
C LEU A 32 -10.82 -9.45 25.26
N ARG A 33 -10.90 -10.57 24.53
CA ARG A 33 -11.88 -11.65 24.80
C ARG A 33 -11.47 -12.58 25.94
N GLY A 34 -10.18 -12.84 26.10
CA GLY A 34 -9.68 -13.92 26.97
C GLY A 34 -8.84 -13.48 28.16
N GLY A 35 -8.47 -12.20 28.27
CA GLY A 35 -7.66 -11.62 29.35
C GLY A 35 -6.20 -12.10 29.44
N ARG A 36 -5.76 -13.05 28.59
CA ARG A 36 -4.44 -13.67 28.67
C ARG A 36 -3.35 -12.74 28.12
N SER A 37 -2.40 -12.33 28.97
CA SER A 37 -1.31 -11.42 28.61
C SER A 37 -0.36 -11.93 27.51
N VAL A 38 -0.31 -13.25 27.26
CA VAL A 38 0.47 -13.82 26.14
C VAL A 38 0.09 -13.19 24.80
N TRP A 39 -1.18 -12.82 24.61
CA TRP A 39 -1.64 -12.19 23.38
C TRP A 39 -1.16 -10.75 23.23
N LEU A 40 -0.90 -10.02 24.33
CA LEU A 40 -0.29 -8.69 24.28
C LEU A 40 1.19 -8.80 23.88
N VAL A 41 1.90 -9.77 24.44
CA VAL A 41 3.29 -10.06 24.07
C VAL A 41 3.36 -10.48 22.59
N ALA A 42 2.47 -11.35 22.14
CA ALA A 42 2.39 -11.75 20.73
C ALA A 42 2.06 -10.56 19.80
N ALA A 43 1.11 -9.70 20.17
CA ALA A 43 0.79 -8.49 19.40
C ALA A 43 2.02 -7.57 19.30
N GLY A 44 2.69 -7.33 20.43
CA GLY A 44 3.94 -6.58 20.50
C GLY A 44 5.02 -7.18 19.60
N TRP A 45 5.22 -8.50 19.66
CA TRP A 45 6.21 -9.22 18.84
C TRP A 45 5.98 -9.03 17.35
N VAL A 46 4.73 -9.17 16.88
CA VAL A 46 4.36 -8.91 15.48
C VAL A 46 4.66 -7.46 15.09
N VAL A 47 4.32 -6.49 15.96
CA VAL A 47 4.64 -5.07 15.74
C VAL A 47 6.15 -4.84 15.70
N GLY A 48 6.94 -5.53 16.54
CA GLY A 48 8.40 -5.42 16.60
C GLY A 48 9.12 -5.94 15.36
N ILE A 49 8.56 -6.96 14.69
CA ILE A 49 9.08 -7.46 13.41
C ILE A 49 8.70 -6.54 12.24
N SER A 50 7.58 -5.83 12.34
CA SER A 50 7.02 -5.04 11.24
C SER A 50 7.97 -3.99 10.64
N PRO A 51 8.79 -3.22 11.40
CA PRO A 51 9.75 -2.28 10.84
C PRO A 51 10.75 -2.89 9.84
N PHE A 52 11.07 -4.17 9.98
CA PHE A 52 11.99 -4.88 9.09
C PHE A 52 11.34 -5.27 7.75
N ALA A 53 10.01 -5.25 7.66
CA ALA A 53 9.28 -5.32 6.39
C ALA A 53 9.24 -3.97 5.68
N ARG A 54 8.96 -2.90 6.44
CA ARG A 54 8.95 -1.50 5.97
C ARG A 54 9.24 -0.60 7.16
N LEU A 55 10.27 0.25 7.07
CA LEU A 55 10.67 1.15 8.15
C LEU A 55 9.51 2.00 8.73
N PRO A 56 8.59 2.57 7.91
CA PRO A 56 7.41 3.29 8.42
C PRO A 56 6.52 2.49 9.38
N ASN A 57 6.58 1.15 9.35
CA ASN A 57 5.81 0.30 10.26
C ASN A 57 6.24 0.43 11.72
N VAL A 58 7.31 1.16 12.06
CA VAL A 58 7.56 1.56 13.46
C VAL A 58 6.35 2.30 14.06
N MET A 59 5.58 3.00 13.22
CA MET A 59 4.32 3.63 13.61
C MET A 59 3.21 2.63 13.96
N ALA A 60 3.35 1.35 13.63
CA ALA A 60 2.44 0.30 14.08
C ALA A 60 2.45 0.14 15.61
N LEU A 61 3.45 0.68 16.33
CA LEU A 61 3.41 0.79 17.79
C LEU A 61 2.19 1.57 18.29
N ALA A 62 1.62 2.47 17.48
CA ALA A 62 0.34 3.13 17.78
C ALA A 62 -0.81 2.13 18.02
N SER A 63 -0.72 0.88 17.52
CA SER A 63 -1.69 -0.18 17.80
C SER A 63 -1.81 -0.56 19.28
N LEU A 64 -0.81 -0.24 20.12
CA LEU A 64 -0.90 -0.34 21.58
C LEU A 64 -2.09 0.45 22.14
N THR A 65 -2.52 1.50 21.46
CA THR A 65 -3.66 2.30 21.90
C THR A 65 -4.99 1.56 21.76
N ILE A 66 -5.08 0.46 21.01
CA ILE A 66 -6.31 -0.35 20.85
C ILE A 66 -6.81 -0.89 22.20
N PRO A 67 -6.05 -1.73 22.93
CA PRO A 67 -6.50 -2.22 24.23
C PRO A 67 -6.64 -1.11 25.27
N LEU A 68 -5.90 0.00 25.16
CA LEU A 68 -6.03 1.15 26.06
C LEU A 68 -7.34 1.92 25.85
N MET A 69 -7.75 2.10 24.59
CA MET A 69 -9.05 2.72 24.27
C MET A 69 -10.22 1.82 24.67
N HIS A 70 -10.07 0.50 24.55
CA HIS A 70 -11.06 -0.45 25.07
C HIS A 70 -11.21 -0.31 26.60
N LEU A 71 -10.09 -0.27 27.33
CA LEU A 71 -10.08 -0.10 28.78
C LEU A 71 -10.77 1.20 29.18
N TYR A 72 -10.42 2.31 28.53
CA TYR A 72 -11.04 3.61 28.76
C TYR A 72 -12.55 3.59 28.52
N ALA A 73 -13.00 2.96 27.44
CA ALA A 73 -14.43 2.87 27.10
C ALA A 73 -15.22 1.96 28.06
N SER A 74 -14.58 0.94 28.65
CA SER A 74 -15.24 -0.07 29.49
C SER A 74 -15.56 0.38 30.92
N GLY A 75 -14.90 1.43 31.41
CA GLY A 75 -15.12 1.87 32.79
C GLY A 75 -14.22 3.03 33.21
N GLY A 76 -13.69 3.78 32.26
CA GLY A 76 -12.73 4.85 32.52
C GLY A 76 -11.30 4.36 32.66
N TRP A 77 -10.41 5.28 33.01
CA TRP A 77 -8.97 5.05 32.97
C TRP A 77 -8.45 4.35 34.22
N ARG A 78 -7.77 3.21 34.05
CA ARG A 78 -7.19 2.40 35.14
C ARG A 78 -5.68 2.25 34.98
N TRP A 79 -4.92 3.15 35.60
CA TRP A 79 -3.46 3.27 35.41
C TRP A 79 -2.67 1.98 35.56
N ARG A 80 -2.96 1.16 36.58
CA ARG A 80 -2.25 -0.11 36.82
C ARG A 80 -2.45 -1.11 35.68
N GLU A 81 -3.66 -1.19 35.17
CA GLU A 81 -3.99 -2.11 34.07
C GLU A 81 -3.43 -1.58 32.74
N ALA A 82 -3.53 -0.27 32.50
CA ALA A 82 -2.90 0.38 31.35
C ALA A 82 -1.38 0.16 31.33
N ALA A 83 -0.70 0.31 32.47
CA ALA A 83 0.73 0.06 32.61
C ALA A 83 1.09 -1.40 32.33
N ARG A 84 0.31 -2.37 32.84
CA ARG A 84 0.48 -3.79 32.55
C ARG A 84 0.34 -4.08 31.05
N ILE A 85 -0.66 -3.49 30.39
CA ILE A 85 -0.91 -3.66 28.96
C ILE A 85 0.26 -3.11 28.15
N ALA A 86 0.70 -1.89 28.47
CA ALA A 86 1.83 -1.23 27.83
C ALA A 86 3.12 -2.04 28.02
N ALA A 87 3.45 -2.43 29.25
CA ALA A 87 4.65 -3.20 29.56
C ALA A 87 4.69 -4.54 28.81
N ALA A 88 3.60 -5.31 28.82
CA ALA A 88 3.54 -6.60 28.12
C ALA A 88 3.70 -6.44 26.60
N THR A 89 3.06 -5.42 26.01
CA THR A 89 3.16 -5.14 24.58
C THR A 89 4.56 -4.65 24.20
N LEU A 90 5.16 -3.76 24.99
CA LEU A 90 6.52 -3.24 24.76
C LEU A 90 7.58 -4.33 24.94
N ALA A 91 7.40 -5.23 25.91
CA ALA A 91 8.25 -6.41 26.05
C ALA A 91 8.16 -7.30 24.80
N GLY A 92 6.94 -7.56 24.32
CA GLY A 92 6.72 -8.24 23.05
C GLY A 92 7.41 -7.55 21.87
N PHE A 93 7.29 -6.23 21.77
CA PHE A 93 7.94 -5.42 20.74
C PHE A 93 9.46 -5.59 20.76
N GLY A 94 10.08 -5.47 21.94
CA GLY A 94 11.51 -5.71 22.13
C GLY A 94 11.92 -7.10 21.67
N LEU A 95 11.17 -8.13 22.05
CA LEU A 95 11.40 -9.52 21.59
C LEU A 95 11.28 -9.64 20.07
N GLY A 96 10.30 -8.97 19.44
CA GLY A 96 10.13 -8.94 17.99
C GLY A 96 11.35 -8.36 17.28
N VAL A 97 11.81 -7.19 17.74
CA VAL A 97 13.01 -6.52 17.21
C VAL A 97 14.24 -7.39 17.37
N LEU A 98 14.47 -7.94 18.57
CA LEU A 98 15.61 -8.81 18.84
C LEU A 98 15.57 -10.09 18.00
N SER A 99 14.38 -10.67 17.78
CA SER A 99 14.24 -11.87 16.94
C SER A 99 14.58 -11.60 15.47
N ALA A 100 14.16 -10.46 14.93
CA ALA A 100 14.47 -10.07 13.56
C ALA A 100 15.97 -9.77 13.38
N LEU A 101 16.57 -9.00 14.30
CA LEU A 101 18.01 -8.71 14.29
C LEU A 101 18.84 -9.98 14.47
N GLY A 102 18.46 -10.85 15.42
CA GLY A 102 19.11 -12.13 15.65
C GLY A 102 19.10 -13.02 14.42
N LEU A 103 17.96 -13.09 13.71
CA LEU A 103 17.84 -13.82 12.45
C LEU A 103 18.75 -13.21 11.36
N MET A 104 18.79 -11.89 11.23
CA MET A 104 19.67 -11.23 10.26
C MET A 104 21.15 -11.49 10.53
N VAL A 105 21.57 -11.46 11.81
CA VAL A 105 22.96 -11.77 12.20
C VAL A 105 23.27 -13.23 11.90
N ALA A 106 22.37 -14.16 12.27
CA ALA A 106 22.55 -15.60 12.01
C ALA A 106 22.67 -15.93 10.52
N LEU A 107 22.01 -15.15 9.65
CA LEU A 107 22.08 -15.28 8.19
C LEU A 107 23.23 -14.48 7.54
N GLY A 108 24.04 -13.76 8.32
CA GLY A 108 25.12 -12.92 7.79
C GLY A 108 24.65 -11.64 7.08
N HIS A 109 23.40 -11.23 7.27
CA HIS A 109 22.78 -10.08 6.60
C HIS A 109 22.92 -8.75 7.38
N GLY A 110 23.61 -8.74 8.53
CA GLY A 110 23.72 -7.55 9.39
C GLY A 110 24.36 -6.34 8.70
N ALA A 111 25.49 -6.52 8.02
CA ALA A 111 26.17 -5.45 7.30
C ALA A 111 25.34 -4.89 6.14
N VAL A 112 24.66 -5.78 5.40
CA VAL A 112 23.74 -5.41 4.31
C VAL A 112 22.59 -4.56 4.84
N PHE A 113 22.02 -4.94 5.98
CA PHE A 113 20.95 -4.18 6.62
C PHE A 113 21.38 -2.78 7.06
N LEU A 114 22.56 -2.64 7.70
CA LEU A 114 23.08 -1.34 8.12
C LEU A 114 23.34 -0.41 6.92
N ARG A 115 23.92 -0.94 5.83
CA ARG A 115 24.10 -0.18 4.59
C ARG A 115 22.76 0.24 3.98
N ALA A 116 21.75 -0.64 3.99
CA ALA A 116 20.41 -0.30 3.54
C ALA A 116 19.76 0.82 4.37
N LEU A 117 19.95 0.82 5.69
CA LEU A 117 19.49 1.90 6.57
C LEU A 117 20.18 3.23 6.26
N GLN A 118 21.50 3.22 6.05
CA GLN A 118 22.26 4.41 5.64
C GLN A 118 21.75 4.95 4.31
N LEU A 119 21.51 4.07 3.33
CA LEU A 119 20.96 4.45 2.03
C LEU A 119 19.57 5.08 2.16
N VAL A 120 18.68 4.51 2.99
CA VAL A 120 17.36 5.11 3.26
C VAL A 120 17.50 6.48 3.92
N GLY A 121 18.45 6.65 4.84
CA GLY A 121 18.75 7.95 5.45
C GLY A 121 19.20 8.99 4.41
N GLN A 122 20.11 8.61 3.52
CA GLN A 122 20.60 9.47 2.44
C GLN A 122 19.49 9.84 1.45
N MET A 123 18.69 8.87 0.99
CA MET A 123 17.54 9.12 0.11
C MET A 123 16.46 9.97 0.78
N GLY A 124 16.27 9.81 2.09
CA GLY A 124 15.32 10.58 2.86
C GLY A 124 15.72 12.04 3.07
N ALA A 125 17.03 12.31 3.14
CA ALA A 125 17.63 13.64 3.29
C ALA A 125 17.81 14.39 1.96
N ASP A 126 17.83 13.68 0.84
CA ASP A 126 17.96 14.28 -0.50
C ASP A 126 16.67 15.03 -0.88
N SER A 127 16.69 16.35 -0.73
CA SER A 127 15.61 17.28 -1.05
C SER A 127 15.70 17.85 -2.47
N GLY A 128 16.62 17.33 -3.31
CA GLY A 128 16.81 17.79 -4.67
C GLY A 128 15.60 17.56 -5.59
N GLU A 129 15.70 18.07 -6.82
CA GLU A 129 14.63 18.05 -7.84
C GLU A 129 14.09 16.62 -8.13
N PHE A 130 14.90 15.59 -7.88
CA PHE A 130 14.54 14.17 -8.08
C PHE A 130 14.11 13.43 -6.81
N GLY A 131 14.03 14.13 -5.67
CA GLY A 131 13.74 13.61 -4.33
C GLY A 131 12.26 13.32 -4.06
N HIS A 132 11.53 12.71 -5.00
CA HIS A 132 10.12 12.35 -4.83
C HIS A 132 9.88 11.34 -3.67
N HIS A 133 10.94 10.67 -3.20
CA HIS A 133 10.93 9.76 -2.05
C HIS A 133 11.52 10.37 -0.76
N SER A 134 11.79 11.68 -0.73
CA SER A 134 12.23 12.36 0.50
C SER A 134 11.15 12.26 1.59
N PHE A 135 11.57 12.27 2.87
CA PHE A 135 10.64 12.17 3.99
C PHE A 135 9.59 13.30 3.96
N GLY A 136 10.02 14.52 3.65
CA GLY A 136 9.14 15.68 3.53
C GLY A 136 8.10 15.54 2.42
N ALA A 137 8.50 15.05 1.24
CA ALA A 137 7.59 14.84 0.12
C ALA A 137 6.51 13.78 0.45
N LEU A 138 6.92 12.66 1.08
CA LEU A 138 6.01 11.56 1.45
C LEU A 138 5.03 11.99 2.55
N ILE A 139 5.49 12.66 3.61
CA ILE A 139 4.62 13.20 4.67
C ILE A 139 3.69 14.26 4.09
N GLY A 140 4.20 15.19 3.28
CA GLY A 140 3.40 16.22 2.63
C GLY A 140 2.31 15.64 1.72
N TYR A 141 2.63 14.59 0.96
CA TYR A 141 1.64 13.88 0.14
C TYR A 141 0.55 13.25 1.01
N GLN A 142 0.93 12.63 2.14
CA GLN A 142 -0.01 12.03 3.07
C GLN A 142 -0.93 13.06 3.76
N ILE A 143 -0.38 14.21 4.16
CA ILE A 143 -1.16 15.32 4.72
C ILE A 143 -2.17 15.83 3.69
N ARG A 144 -1.72 16.12 2.45
CA ARG A 144 -2.62 16.54 1.37
C ARG A 144 -3.75 15.55 1.14
N LEU A 145 -3.44 14.25 1.16
CA LEU A 145 -4.44 13.18 1.02
C LEU A 145 -5.54 13.27 2.08
N TYR A 146 -5.15 13.40 3.36
CA TYR A 146 -6.11 13.49 4.46
C TYR A 146 -6.88 14.82 4.47
N VAL A 147 -6.22 15.93 4.16
CA VAL A 147 -6.89 17.25 4.02
C VAL A 147 -7.93 17.20 2.90
N THR A 148 -7.59 16.63 1.74
CA THR A 148 -8.56 16.44 0.65
C THR A 148 -9.73 15.55 1.09
N ALA A 149 -9.47 14.45 1.81
CA ALA A 149 -10.54 13.60 2.33
C ALA A 149 -11.45 14.34 3.32
N LEU A 150 -10.89 15.17 4.21
CA LEU A 150 -11.66 15.98 5.17
C LEU A 150 -12.49 17.06 4.47
N VAL A 151 -11.95 17.71 3.44
CA VAL A 151 -12.70 18.68 2.61
C VAL A 151 -13.87 18.00 1.90
N VAL A 152 -13.64 16.81 1.33
CA VAL A 152 -14.72 16.01 0.73
C VAL A 152 -15.76 15.60 1.78
N ALA A 153 -15.32 15.17 2.96
CA ALA A 153 -16.21 14.84 4.08
C ALA A 153 -17.09 16.04 4.49
N ALA A 154 -16.48 17.21 4.65
CA ALA A 154 -17.15 18.45 5.02
C ALA A 154 -18.18 18.87 3.94
N ALA A 155 -17.81 18.76 2.66
CA ALA A 155 -18.72 19.02 1.55
C ALA A 155 -19.93 18.06 1.58
N CYS A 156 -19.71 16.76 1.80
CA CYS A 156 -20.80 15.79 1.92
C CYS A 156 -21.74 16.13 3.10
N VAL A 157 -21.20 16.51 4.26
CA VAL A 157 -21.99 16.91 5.43
C VAL A 157 -22.77 18.20 5.16
N ALA A 158 -22.15 19.20 4.54
CA ALA A 158 -22.80 20.46 4.20
C ALA A 158 -23.94 20.25 3.20
N MET A 159 -23.72 19.44 2.16
CA MET A 159 -24.76 19.06 1.18
C MET A 159 -25.93 18.33 1.86
N TRP A 160 -25.64 17.38 2.76
CA TRP A 160 -26.67 16.69 3.53
C TRP A 160 -27.46 17.64 4.44
N ALA A 161 -26.79 18.55 5.15
CA ALA A 161 -27.42 19.52 6.02
C ALA A 161 -28.30 20.51 5.25
N ALA A 162 -27.81 21.02 4.11
CA ALA A 162 -28.55 21.91 3.22
C ALA A 162 -29.80 21.22 2.65
N GLY A 163 -29.68 19.97 2.20
CA GLY A 163 -30.82 19.18 1.73
C GLY A 163 -31.86 18.96 2.84
N ARG A 164 -31.43 18.65 4.06
CA ARG A 164 -32.35 18.49 5.20
C ARG A 164 -33.02 19.80 5.60
N PHE A 165 -32.30 20.91 5.54
CA PHE A 165 -32.84 22.24 5.83
C PHE A 165 -33.88 22.66 4.79
N GLY A 166 -33.58 22.48 3.49
CA GLY A 166 -34.54 22.73 2.41
C GLY A 166 -35.80 21.87 2.51
N LEU A 167 -35.67 20.61 2.92
CA LEU A 167 -36.82 19.75 3.21
C LEU A 167 -37.63 20.27 4.41
N ARG A 168 -36.99 20.72 5.49
CA ARG A 168 -37.72 21.29 6.64
C ARG A 168 -38.49 22.57 6.27
N LEU A 169 -37.91 23.45 5.47
CA LEU A 169 -38.56 24.68 5.02
C LEU A 169 -39.82 24.40 4.17
N THR A 170 -39.80 23.32 3.39
CA THR A 170 -40.88 22.99 2.45
C THR A 170 -41.93 22.03 3.04
N ALA A 171 -41.70 21.47 4.22
CA ALA A 171 -42.55 20.45 4.83
C ALA A 171 -43.98 20.93 5.20
N GLY A 172 -44.17 22.25 5.40
CA GLY A 172 -45.48 22.84 5.70
C GLY A 172 -46.21 23.46 4.49
N TRP A 173 -45.54 23.59 3.35
CA TRP A 173 -46.01 24.38 2.20
C TRP A 173 -46.44 23.53 1.02
N LEU A 174 -45.97 22.28 0.97
CA LEU A 174 -46.19 21.38 -0.17
C LEU A 174 -46.97 20.13 0.23
N PRO A 175 -47.86 19.62 -0.64
CA PRO A 175 -48.47 18.32 -0.45
C PRO A 175 -47.41 17.24 -0.26
N GLY A 176 -47.62 16.32 0.69
CA GLY A 176 -46.61 15.32 1.07
C GLY A 176 -46.09 14.45 -0.08
N ARG A 177 -46.84 14.26 -1.17
CA ARG A 177 -46.37 13.58 -2.39
C ARG A 177 -45.33 14.39 -3.16
N VAL A 178 -45.53 15.70 -3.30
CA VAL A 178 -44.60 16.63 -3.98
C VAL A 178 -43.33 16.79 -3.15
N HIS A 179 -43.47 16.90 -1.83
CA HIS A 179 -42.35 16.94 -0.91
C HIS A 179 -41.44 15.70 -1.02
N ARG A 180 -42.04 14.50 -1.10
CA ARG A 180 -41.31 13.24 -1.34
C ARG A 180 -40.63 13.21 -2.70
N ALA A 181 -41.30 13.68 -3.76
CA ALA A 181 -40.72 13.74 -5.11
C ALA A 181 -39.51 14.68 -5.18
N LEU A 182 -39.57 15.84 -4.54
CA LEU A 182 -38.45 16.79 -4.43
C LEU A 182 -37.27 16.21 -3.64
N ALA A 183 -37.55 15.49 -2.55
CA ALA A 183 -36.50 14.78 -1.79
C ALA A 183 -35.79 13.73 -2.65
N TRP A 184 -36.53 12.96 -3.44
CA TRP A 184 -35.98 11.98 -4.38
C TRP A 184 -35.18 12.63 -5.50
N MET A 185 -35.71 13.68 -6.12
CA MET A 185 -35.01 14.43 -7.17
C MET A 185 -33.70 15.00 -6.65
N MET A 186 -33.69 15.59 -5.44
CA MET A 186 -32.48 16.11 -4.82
C MET A 186 -31.49 15.00 -4.49
N ALA A 187 -31.94 13.84 -3.98
CA ALA A 187 -31.08 12.69 -3.76
C ALA A 187 -30.45 12.17 -5.08
N VAL A 188 -31.22 12.15 -6.17
CA VAL A 188 -30.75 11.75 -7.51
C VAL A 188 -29.75 12.77 -8.06
N VAL A 189 -30.02 14.07 -7.95
CA VAL A 189 -29.09 15.13 -8.40
C VAL A 189 -27.80 15.10 -7.60
N LEU A 190 -27.87 14.98 -6.27
CA LEU A 190 -26.69 14.87 -5.40
C LEU A 190 -25.87 13.61 -5.73
N SER A 191 -26.54 12.49 -5.96
CA SER A 191 -25.89 11.24 -6.39
C SER A 191 -25.27 11.38 -7.78
N GLY A 192 -25.93 12.09 -8.69
CA GLY A 192 -25.45 12.40 -10.04
C GLY A 192 -24.25 13.34 -10.05
N CYS A 193 -24.23 14.37 -9.20
CA CYS A 193 -23.08 15.25 -9.02
C CYS A 193 -21.90 14.50 -8.39
N LEU A 194 -22.14 13.67 -7.35
CA LEU A 194 -21.10 12.80 -6.79
C LEU A 194 -20.56 11.82 -7.83
N ALA A 195 -21.42 11.23 -8.65
CA ALA A 195 -21.03 10.35 -9.75
C ALA A 195 -20.25 11.10 -10.85
N TYR A 196 -20.67 12.30 -11.23
CA TYR A 196 -19.99 13.14 -12.23
C TYR A 196 -18.60 13.59 -11.76
N VAL A 197 -18.47 14.04 -10.50
CA VAL A 197 -17.17 14.35 -9.89
C VAL A 197 -16.31 13.09 -9.76
N ALA A 198 -16.92 11.94 -9.43
CA ALA A 198 -16.24 10.65 -9.43
C ALA A 198 -15.80 10.20 -10.83
N VAL A 199 -16.44 10.64 -11.91
CA VAL A 199 -16.02 10.36 -13.30
C VAL A 199 -14.93 11.31 -13.79
N ARG A 200 -14.93 12.57 -13.34
CA ARG A 200 -13.98 13.63 -13.79
C ARG A 200 -12.63 13.62 -13.06
N LEU A 201 -12.58 13.22 -11.79
CA LEU A 201 -11.31 12.83 -11.16
C LEU A 201 -10.96 11.39 -11.60
N PRO A 202 -9.69 10.95 -11.57
CA PRO A 202 -9.39 9.55 -11.83
C PRO A 202 -10.21 8.71 -10.84
N ALA A 203 -11.28 8.05 -11.32
CA ALA A 203 -12.44 7.69 -10.51
C ALA A 203 -12.15 6.91 -9.23
N LEU A 204 -11.05 6.16 -9.28
CA LEU A 204 -10.54 5.46 -8.12
C LEU A 204 -10.04 6.39 -7.02
N ARG A 205 -9.29 7.45 -7.32
CA ARG A 205 -8.77 8.36 -6.28
C ARG A 205 -9.91 8.98 -5.48
N MET A 206 -10.98 9.42 -6.16
CA MET A 206 -12.15 9.97 -5.48
C MET A 206 -12.92 8.92 -4.67
N ALA A 207 -13.05 7.69 -5.16
CA ALA A 207 -13.62 6.59 -4.39
C ALA A 207 -12.82 6.32 -3.10
N HIS A 208 -11.48 6.38 -3.15
CA HIS A 208 -10.65 6.23 -1.94
C HIS A 208 -10.86 7.39 -0.96
N TYR A 209 -10.90 8.63 -1.45
CA TYR A 209 -11.16 9.82 -0.62
C TYR A 209 -12.54 9.78 0.03
N LEU A 210 -13.57 9.41 -0.73
CA LEU A 210 -14.94 9.33 -0.24
C LEU A 210 -15.10 8.19 0.77
N ALA A 211 -14.53 7.01 0.50
CA ALA A 211 -14.54 5.89 1.46
C ALA A 211 -13.84 6.27 2.77
N LEU A 212 -12.70 6.95 2.69
CA LEU A 212 -11.99 7.47 3.84
C LEU A 212 -12.83 8.52 4.59
N ALA A 213 -13.38 9.50 3.88
CA ALA A 213 -14.21 10.56 4.43
C ALA A 213 -15.42 9.99 5.20
N LEU A 214 -16.18 9.10 4.57
CA LEU A 214 -17.32 8.43 5.20
C LEU A 214 -16.89 7.54 6.38
N GLY A 215 -15.75 6.87 6.27
CA GLY A 215 -15.13 6.11 7.37
C GLY A 215 -14.84 6.96 8.59
N LEU A 216 -14.16 8.10 8.40
CA LEU A 216 -13.80 9.01 9.48
C LEU A 216 -15.03 9.68 10.11
N LEU A 217 -16.01 10.10 9.29
CA LEU A 217 -17.28 10.66 9.77
C LEU A 217 -18.06 9.63 10.60
N ALA A 218 -18.17 8.40 10.10
CA ALA A 218 -18.84 7.31 10.78
C ALA A 218 -18.16 6.97 12.12
N ALA A 219 -16.82 6.96 12.14
CA ALA A 219 -16.05 6.77 13.36
C ALA A 219 -16.31 7.90 14.37
N GLY A 220 -16.22 9.17 13.93
CA GLY A 220 -16.49 10.33 14.78
C GLY A 220 -17.91 10.32 15.37
N CYS A 221 -18.92 10.06 14.52
CA CYS A 221 -20.30 9.90 14.95
C CYS A 221 -20.48 8.75 15.96
N SER A 222 -19.82 7.62 15.75
CA SER A 222 -19.89 6.46 16.66
C SER A 222 -19.24 6.77 18.00
N LEU A 223 -18.08 7.44 18.00
CA LEU A 223 -17.35 7.80 19.21
C LEU A 223 -18.06 8.91 20.01
N TRP A 224 -18.86 9.75 19.34
CA TRP A 224 -19.64 10.83 19.97
C TRP A 224 -20.93 10.35 20.63
N ARG A 225 -21.51 9.21 20.23
CA ARG A 225 -22.76 8.71 20.85
C ARG A 225 -22.54 8.39 22.34
N ARG A 226 -23.46 8.87 23.19
CA ARG A 226 -23.37 8.80 24.67
C ARG A 226 -23.33 7.38 25.25
N ARG A 227 -23.78 6.36 24.51
CA ARG A 227 -23.62 4.94 24.89
C ARG A 227 -22.43 4.35 24.13
N ARG A 228 -21.28 4.34 24.78
CA ARG A 228 -20.04 3.77 24.24
C ARG A 228 -20.04 2.28 24.51
N ASP A 229 -20.45 1.47 23.54
CA ASP A 229 -20.08 0.05 23.57
C ASP A 229 -18.54 -0.03 23.43
N PRO A 230 -17.81 -0.54 24.43
CA PRO A 230 -16.35 -0.62 24.38
C PRO A 230 -15.87 -1.42 23.18
N LEU A 231 -16.65 -2.42 22.75
CA LEU A 231 -16.37 -3.20 21.57
C LEU A 231 -16.38 -2.31 20.32
N GLN A 232 -17.45 -1.53 20.13
CA GLN A 232 -17.61 -0.63 19.00
C GLN A 232 -16.47 0.40 18.92
N VAL A 233 -16.10 1.00 20.06
CA VAL A 233 -14.94 1.92 20.16
C VAL A 233 -13.67 1.23 19.68
N THR A 234 -13.45 -0.01 20.11
CA THR A 234 -12.24 -0.79 19.77
C THR A 234 -12.15 -1.10 18.29
N VAL A 235 -13.24 -1.52 17.64
CA VAL A 235 -13.21 -1.83 16.20
C VAL A 235 -12.96 -0.56 15.39
N TRP A 236 -13.61 0.56 15.75
CA TRP A 236 -13.38 1.85 15.09
C TRP A 236 -11.95 2.35 15.24
N TRP A 237 -11.41 2.27 16.45
CA TRP A 237 -10.05 2.69 16.72
C TRP A 237 -9.03 1.84 15.97
N SER A 238 -9.27 0.52 15.90
CA SER A 238 -8.47 -0.40 15.07
C SER A 238 -8.50 0.02 13.59
N ALA A 239 -9.69 0.31 13.04
CA ALA A 239 -9.84 0.71 11.65
C ALA A 239 -9.15 2.05 11.35
N ILE A 240 -9.30 3.05 12.23
CA ILE A 240 -8.59 4.34 12.13
C ILE A 240 -7.07 4.11 12.09
N LEU A 241 -6.53 3.34 13.04
CA LEU A 241 -5.09 3.10 13.10
C LEU A 241 -4.55 2.44 11.82
N VAL A 242 -5.28 1.48 11.25
CA VAL A 242 -4.89 0.82 10.00
C VAL A 242 -4.86 1.81 8.84
N VAL A 243 -5.84 2.71 8.77
CA VAL A 243 -5.93 3.77 7.75
C VAL A 243 -4.79 4.76 7.85
N PHE A 244 -4.32 5.07 9.06
CA PHE A 244 -3.26 6.04 9.29
C PHE A 244 -1.86 5.44 9.21
N VAL A 245 -1.66 4.24 9.74
CA VAL A 245 -0.33 3.61 9.81
C VAL A 245 0.08 2.99 8.49
N LEU A 246 -0.82 2.24 7.85
CA LEU A 246 -0.47 1.41 6.68
C LEU A 246 0.03 2.20 5.45
N PRO A 247 -0.56 3.34 5.07
CA PRO A 247 -0.10 4.09 3.90
C PRO A 247 1.19 4.89 4.12
N LEU A 248 1.66 5.02 5.37
CA LEU A 248 2.87 5.81 5.67
C LEU A 248 4.08 5.28 4.90
N GLY A 249 4.87 6.22 4.38
CA GLY A 249 6.05 5.95 3.55
C GLY A 249 5.75 5.25 2.22
N SER A 250 4.56 5.49 1.65
CA SER A 250 4.23 5.13 0.27
C SER A 250 4.11 6.43 -0.54
N ASP A 251 4.60 6.42 -1.78
CA ASP A 251 4.39 7.47 -2.78
C ASP A 251 3.00 7.36 -3.46
N VAL A 252 2.28 6.27 -3.18
CA VAL A 252 0.91 5.99 -3.64
C VAL A 252 0.00 5.52 -2.49
N PRO A 253 -0.13 6.28 -1.39
CA PRO A 253 -0.85 5.86 -0.18
C PRO A 253 -2.29 5.43 -0.41
N GLN A 254 -2.99 6.04 -1.38
CA GLN A 254 -4.33 5.63 -1.81
C GLN A 254 -4.40 4.16 -2.22
N SER A 255 -3.37 3.64 -2.88
CA SER A 255 -3.32 2.24 -3.34
C SER A 255 -3.10 1.26 -2.19
N VAL A 256 -2.61 1.75 -1.05
CA VAL A 256 -2.33 0.98 0.16
C VAL A 256 -3.51 1.03 1.12
N MET A 257 -4.18 2.19 1.23
CA MET A 257 -5.37 2.37 2.05
C MET A 257 -6.53 1.42 1.68
N LYS A 258 -6.57 0.91 0.45
CA LYS A 258 -7.56 -0.09 0.04
C LYS A 258 -7.61 -1.32 0.95
N TYR A 259 -6.49 -1.67 1.62
CA TYR A 259 -6.46 -2.78 2.57
C TYR A 259 -7.21 -2.46 3.87
N ALA A 260 -7.24 -1.19 4.27
CA ALA A 260 -7.97 -0.73 5.46
C ALA A 260 -9.50 -0.71 5.24
N PHE A 261 -9.94 -0.65 3.98
CA PHE A 261 -11.36 -0.63 3.62
C PHE A 261 -12.12 -1.88 4.02
N VAL A 262 -11.43 -3.03 4.15
CA VAL A 262 -12.05 -4.27 4.65
C VAL A 262 -12.62 -4.09 6.07
N MET A 263 -11.99 -3.24 6.89
CA MET A 263 -12.48 -2.92 8.25
C MET A 263 -13.39 -1.70 8.27
N LEU A 264 -13.04 -0.63 7.55
CA LEU A 264 -13.85 0.59 7.54
C LEU A 264 -15.25 0.36 6.96
N LEU A 265 -15.38 -0.44 5.91
CA LEU A 265 -16.64 -0.57 5.19
C LEU A 265 -17.78 -1.14 6.06
N PRO A 266 -17.65 -2.34 6.65
CA PRO A 266 -18.76 -2.90 7.44
C PRO A 266 -19.14 -1.99 8.60
N LEU A 267 -18.14 -1.31 9.18
CA LEU A 267 -18.34 -0.36 10.27
C LEU A 267 -19.11 0.89 9.84
N THR A 268 -18.71 1.51 8.72
CA THR A 268 -19.42 2.66 8.16
C THR A 268 -20.85 2.29 7.82
N VAL A 269 -21.06 1.11 7.22
CA VAL A 269 -22.42 0.64 6.92
C VAL A 269 -23.23 0.50 8.20
N ASN A 270 -22.70 -0.19 9.21
CA ASN A 270 -23.40 -0.42 10.47
C ASN A 270 -23.74 0.87 11.25
N THR A 271 -22.91 1.90 11.16
CA THR A 271 -23.09 3.16 11.93
C THR A 271 -23.91 4.22 11.21
N VAL A 272 -23.74 4.34 9.89
CA VAL A 272 -24.49 5.29 9.06
C VAL A 272 -25.89 4.73 8.77
N PHE A 273 -26.02 3.41 8.69
CA PHE A 273 -27.25 2.71 8.36
C PHE A 273 -27.70 1.83 9.55
N PRO A 274 -28.33 2.42 10.59
CA PRO A 274 -28.84 1.64 11.72
C PRO A 274 -29.86 0.59 11.25
N THR A 275 -29.95 -0.51 12.00
CA THR A 275 -30.89 -1.60 11.74
C THR A 275 -32.33 -1.08 11.76
N ALA A 276 -33.21 -1.77 11.04
CA ALA A 276 -34.62 -1.43 10.86
C ALA A 276 -35.40 -1.19 12.16
N GLU A 277 -34.90 -1.68 13.30
CA GLU A 277 -35.52 -1.59 14.62
C GLU A 277 -35.27 -0.25 15.34
N GLU A 278 -34.22 0.50 15.00
CA GLU A 278 -33.88 1.77 15.69
C GLU A 278 -34.56 3.01 15.09
N VAL A 279 -35.44 2.85 14.08
CA VAL A 279 -35.98 3.97 13.30
C VAL A 279 -37.51 3.99 13.35
N GLU A 280 -38.06 5.10 13.84
CA GLU A 280 -39.51 5.35 13.90
C GLU A 280 -40.24 5.09 12.56
N PRO A 281 -41.53 4.68 12.59
CA PRO A 281 -42.18 4.04 11.44
C PRO A 281 -42.61 4.99 10.31
N ALA A 282 -42.64 6.31 10.52
CA ALA A 282 -43.36 7.21 9.62
C ALA A 282 -42.47 7.82 8.52
N CYS A 283 -42.59 7.31 7.29
CA CYS A 283 -42.03 7.85 6.02
C CYS A 283 -40.49 8.01 5.91
N GLY A 284 -39.75 7.97 7.02
CA GLY A 284 -38.30 8.16 7.07
C GLY A 284 -37.47 6.93 6.70
N THR A 285 -38.07 5.75 6.78
CA THR A 285 -37.40 4.44 6.70
C THR A 285 -37.14 3.97 5.27
N LEU A 286 -38.06 4.23 4.33
CA LEU A 286 -37.94 3.71 2.96
C LEU A 286 -36.81 4.40 2.16
N TRP A 287 -36.72 5.73 2.23
CA TRP A 287 -35.65 6.49 1.56
C TRP A 287 -34.27 6.21 2.18
N ARG A 288 -34.23 6.01 3.51
CA ARG A 288 -33.00 5.58 4.20
C ARG A 288 -32.57 4.20 3.72
N ARG A 289 -33.45 3.21 3.75
CA ARG A 289 -33.17 1.85 3.24
C ARG A 289 -32.72 1.85 1.78
N ALA A 290 -33.35 2.65 0.93
CA ALA A 290 -32.95 2.79 -0.47
C ALA A 290 -31.55 3.41 -0.61
N LEU A 291 -31.21 4.46 0.15
CA LEU A 291 -29.86 5.00 0.21
C LEU A 291 -28.84 4.01 0.80
N CYS A 292 -29.24 3.17 1.77
CA CYS A 292 -28.40 2.11 2.34
C CYS A 292 -28.04 1.08 1.27
N VAL A 293 -29.06 0.57 0.56
CA VAL A 293 -28.88 -0.43 -0.49
C VAL A 293 -28.11 0.17 -1.66
N ALA A 294 -28.45 1.38 -2.10
CA ALA A 294 -27.76 2.06 -3.19
C ALA A 294 -26.29 2.36 -2.84
N GLY A 295 -26.02 2.90 -1.65
CA GLY A 295 -24.66 3.19 -1.17
C GLY A 295 -23.83 1.92 -0.98
N GLY A 296 -24.41 0.89 -0.35
CA GLY A 296 -23.76 -0.42 -0.17
C GLY A 296 -23.48 -1.13 -1.49
N THR A 297 -24.43 -1.09 -2.43
CA THR A 297 -24.28 -1.70 -3.78
C THR A 297 -23.26 -0.95 -4.62
N ALA A 298 -23.32 0.38 -4.68
CA ALA A 298 -22.36 1.21 -5.40
C ALA A 298 -20.93 0.98 -4.86
N TYR A 299 -20.80 0.84 -3.54
CA TYR A 299 -19.54 0.52 -2.91
C TYR A 299 -19.06 -0.92 -3.22
N ALA A 300 -19.95 -1.92 -3.13
CA ALA A 300 -19.62 -3.31 -3.47
C ALA A 300 -19.17 -3.46 -4.93
N LEU A 301 -19.82 -2.73 -5.85
CA LEU A 301 -19.42 -2.65 -7.25
C LEU A 301 -18.05 -1.97 -7.40
N ALA A 302 -17.77 -0.89 -6.67
CA ALA A 302 -16.45 -0.26 -6.67
C ALA A 302 -15.35 -1.20 -6.17
N LEU A 303 -15.62 -2.01 -5.13
CA LEU A 303 -14.70 -3.05 -4.67
C LEU A 303 -14.52 -4.17 -5.70
N ALA A 304 -15.60 -4.66 -6.30
CA ALA A 304 -15.54 -5.67 -7.34
C ALA A 304 -14.65 -5.18 -8.50
N VAL A 305 -14.79 -3.92 -8.92
CA VAL A 305 -13.92 -3.27 -9.91
C VAL A 305 -12.45 -3.18 -9.44
N LEU A 306 -12.21 -2.86 -8.17
CA LEU A 306 -10.86 -2.81 -7.59
C LEU A 306 -10.18 -4.19 -7.53
N VAL A 307 -10.94 -5.24 -7.19
CA VAL A 307 -10.46 -6.64 -7.17
C VAL A 307 -10.26 -7.19 -8.58
N TRP A 308 -11.15 -6.80 -9.50
CA TRP A 308 -11.12 -7.21 -10.91
C TRP A 308 -9.95 -6.60 -11.67
N ARG A 309 -9.47 -5.42 -11.26
CA ARG A 309 -8.25 -4.83 -11.84
C ARG A 309 -7.05 -5.75 -11.61
N SER A 310 -6.26 -5.91 -12.66
CA SER A 310 -5.05 -6.73 -12.64
C SER A 310 -4.02 -6.35 -11.59
N PRO A 311 -3.13 -7.30 -11.23
CA PRO A 311 -1.99 -7.09 -10.34
C PRO A 311 -1.15 -5.86 -10.71
N TYR A 312 -0.43 -5.36 -9.70
CA TYR A 312 0.43 -4.19 -9.82
C TYR A 312 1.43 -4.37 -10.96
N ARG A 313 1.46 -3.40 -11.89
CA ARG A 313 2.34 -3.36 -13.09
C ARG A 313 2.20 -4.50 -14.11
N ASP A 314 1.21 -5.38 -13.97
CA ASP A 314 0.92 -6.45 -14.94
C ASP A 314 -0.17 -6.03 -15.96
N GLY A 315 -0.46 -6.86 -16.97
CA GLY A 315 -1.41 -6.60 -18.04
C GLY A 315 -2.80 -6.20 -17.52
N PRO A 316 -3.60 -5.40 -18.24
CA PRO A 316 -4.72 -4.65 -17.68
C PRO A 316 -5.94 -5.49 -17.23
N GLN A 317 -6.06 -6.73 -17.69
CA GLN A 317 -7.22 -7.61 -17.44
C GLN A 317 -6.81 -8.91 -16.73
N ARG A 318 -7.41 -9.18 -15.56
CA ARG A 318 -7.07 -10.34 -14.73
C ARG A 318 -7.33 -11.67 -15.44
N LEU A 319 -8.37 -11.76 -16.25
CA LEU A 319 -8.70 -12.96 -17.03
C LEU A 319 -7.69 -13.27 -18.14
N ARG A 320 -6.82 -12.33 -18.52
CA ARG A 320 -5.76 -12.56 -19.53
C ARG A 320 -4.47 -13.10 -18.91
N LEU A 321 -4.39 -13.16 -17.58
CA LEU A 321 -3.21 -13.67 -16.87
C LEU A 321 -3.32 -15.19 -16.82
N ARG A 322 -2.74 -15.86 -17.84
CA ARG A 322 -2.92 -17.29 -18.10
C ARG A 322 -1.62 -18.03 -18.35
N ALA A 323 -0.50 -17.32 -18.47
CA ALA A 323 0.81 -17.90 -18.72
C ALA A 323 1.72 -17.70 -17.51
N SER A 324 2.71 -18.57 -17.34
CA SER A 324 3.74 -18.41 -16.32
C SER A 324 5.10 -18.26 -17.01
N VAL A 325 6.02 -17.55 -16.37
CA VAL A 325 7.41 -17.48 -16.83
C VAL A 325 8.05 -18.85 -16.67
N SER A 326 8.86 -19.25 -17.65
CA SER A 326 9.56 -20.54 -17.64
C SER A 326 10.51 -20.63 -16.44
N GLY A 327 10.48 -21.75 -15.71
CA GLY A 327 11.32 -22.02 -14.55
C GLY A 327 10.54 -22.44 -13.30
N THR A 328 11.21 -23.11 -12.36
CA THR A 328 10.56 -23.69 -11.17
C THR A 328 10.21 -22.65 -10.11
N ARG A 329 10.98 -21.56 -10.02
CA ARG A 329 10.88 -20.55 -8.94
C ARG A 329 9.64 -19.68 -8.96
N VAL A 330 8.96 -19.57 -10.11
CA VAL A 330 7.74 -18.77 -10.30
C VAL A 330 6.59 -19.60 -10.87
N ALA A 331 6.71 -20.92 -10.81
CA ALA A 331 5.66 -21.85 -11.23
C ALA A 331 4.34 -21.52 -10.51
N GLY A 332 3.26 -21.42 -11.28
CA GLY A 332 1.92 -21.07 -10.77
C GLY A 332 1.69 -19.57 -10.57
N ILE A 333 2.69 -18.72 -10.75
CA ILE A 333 2.50 -17.26 -10.83
C ILE A 333 2.11 -16.91 -12.27
N LEU A 334 0.89 -16.41 -12.45
CA LEU A 334 0.31 -16.13 -13.76
C LEU A 334 0.45 -14.67 -14.16
N THR A 335 0.77 -14.46 -15.44
CA THR A 335 0.91 -13.18 -16.13
C THR A 335 0.39 -13.29 -17.57
N THR A 336 0.50 -12.23 -18.38
CA THR A 336 0.11 -12.27 -19.80
C THR A 336 1.06 -13.18 -20.59
N PRO A 337 0.58 -13.88 -21.64
CA PRO A 337 1.44 -14.69 -22.50
C PRO A 337 2.65 -13.94 -23.06
N ALA A 338 2.46 -12.70 -23.52
CA ALA A 338 3.54 -11.87 -24.05
C ALA A 338 4.61 -11.56 -22.99
N ARG A 339 4.22 -11.20 -21.76
CA ARG A 339 5.18 -10.95 -20.67
C ARG A 339 5.91 -12.23 -20.25
N ALA A 340 5.20 -13.35 -20.17
CA ALA A 340 5.79 -14.65 -19.85
C ALA A 340 6.85 -15.04 -20.89
N ALA A 341 6.56 -14.85 -22.18
CA ALA A 341 7.49 -15.15 -23.26
C ALA A 341 8.75 -14.27 -23.21
N GLU A 342 8.60 -12.95 -23.08
CA GLU A 342 9.73 -12.02 -22.99
C GLU A 342 10.65 -12.31 -21.79
N ILE A 343 10.07 -12.52 -20.61
CA ILE A 343 10.88 -12.81 -19.41
C ILE A 343 11.54 -14.19 -19.53
N SER A 344 10.86 -15.18 -20.13
CA SER A 344 11.46 -16.51 -20.34
C SER A 344 12.64 -16.43 -21.30
N ALA A 345 12.49 -15.69 -22.41
CA ALA A 345 13.56 -15.49 -23.39
C ALA A 345 14.74 -14.74 -22.76
N LEU A 346 14.48 -13.71 -21.95
CA LEU A 346 15.51 -13.00 -21.20
C LEU A 346 16.26 -13.92 -20.22
N VAL A 347 15.55 -14.72 -19.42
CA VAL A 347 16.20 -15.67 -18.49
C VAL A 347 17.04 -16.70 -19.24
N GLN A 348 16.55 -17.19 -20.38
CA GLN A 348 17.30 -18.11 -21.24
C GLN A 348 18.57 -17.44 -21.80
N ALA A 349 18.49 -16.18 -22.24
CA ALA A 349 19.64 -15.43 -22.73
C ALA A 349 20.68 -15.13 -21.64
N LEU A 350 20.25 -14.95 -20.39
CA LEU A 350 21.14 -14.71 -19.25
C LEU A 350 21.88 -15.96 -18.76
N THR A 351 21.26 -17.13 -18.89
CA THR A 351 21.75 -18.40 -18.31
C THR A 351 23.18 -18.77 -18.73
N PRO A 352 23.62 -18.61 -19.99
CA PRO A 352 24.99 -18.90 -20.40
C PRO A 352 26.06 -18.00 -19.76
N HIS A 353 25.67 -16.84 -19.24
CA HIS A 353 26.58 -15.81 -18.75
C HIS A 353 26.64 -15.71 -17.23
N LEU A 354 25.77 -16.43 -16.52
CA LEU A 354 25.59 -16.29 -15.07
C LEU A 354 25.51 -17.64 -14.38
N ARG A 355 26.05 -17.70 -13.16
CA ARG A 355 25.91 -18.81 -12.22
C ARG A 355 25.18 -18.34 -10.96
N PRO A 356 24.51 -19.25 -10.23
CA PRO A 356 23.95 -18.93 -8.92
C PRO A 356 24.97 -18.29 -7.99
N GLY A 357 24.62 -17.16 -7.40
CA GLY A 357 25.48 -16.36 -6.52
C GLY A 357 26.26 -15.25 -7.22
N ASP A 358 26.36 -15.24 -8.55
CA ASP A 358 27.09 -14.21 -9.30
C ASP A 358 26.47 -12.82 -9.09
N LYS A 359 27.30 -11.78 -9.19
CA LYS A 359 26.83 -10.39 -9.20
C LYS A 359 26.28 -10.02 -10.58
N LEU A 360 25.09 -9.46 -10.61
CA LEU A 360 24.43 -8.93 -11.81
C LEU A 360 24.07 -7.46 -11.58
N LEU A 361 24.33 -6.60 -12.57
CA LEU A 361 23.79 -5.25 -12.61
C LEU A 361 22.54 -5.22 -13.50
N ALA A 362 21.37 -5.36 -12.88
CA ALA A 362 20.08 -5.37 -13.57
C ALA A 362 19.49 -3.94 -13.66
N TYR A 363 19.86 -3.21 -14.71
CA TYR A 363 19.46 -1.82 -14.93
C TYR A 363 18.14 -1.72 -15.72
N ALA A 364 17.05 -1.14 -15.21
CA ALA A 364 16.93 -0.37 -13.98
C ALA A 364 15.68 -0.71 -13.15
N ASP A 365 14.60 -1.22 -13.75
CA ASP A 365 13.30 -1.44 -13.10
C ASP A 365 12.91 -2.93 -13.05
N MET A 366 13.89 -3.82 -12.83
CA MET A 366 13.71 -5.27 -12.93
C MET A 366 14.32 -6.09 -11.76
N PRO A 367 14.10 -5.70 -10.48
CA PRO A 367 14.72 -6.38 -9.33
C PRO A 367 14.39 -7.88 -9.25
N MET A 368 13.26 -8.31 -9.82
CA MET A 368 12.84 -9.71 -9.85
C MET A 368 13.82 -10.63 -10.61
N ILE A 369 14.63 -10.09 -11.53
CA ILE A 369 15.55 -10.91 -12.32
C ILE A 369 16.56 -11.63 -11.42
N HIS A 370 17.00 -11.01 -10.33
CA HIS A 370 17.90 -11.63 -9.36
C HIS A 370 17.33 -12.90 -8.75
N TYR A 371 16.03 -12.88 -8.43
CA TYR A 371 15.35 -14.06 -7.90
C TYR A 371 15.23 -15.17 -8.95
N LEU A 372 14.95 -14.80 -10.20
CA LEU A 372 14.81 -15.74 -11.33
C LEU A 372 16.13 -16.41 -11.72
N THR A 373 17.25 -15.69 -11.61
CA THR A 373 18.58 -16.17 -12.01
C THR A 373 19.47 -16.60 -10.84
N ASP A 374 18.97 -16.50 -9.61
CA ASP A 374 19.72 -16.74 -8.37
C ASP A 374 20.99 -15.89 -8.23
N THR A 375 20.96 -14.67 -8.77
CA THR A 375 22.08 -13.73 -8.71
C THR A 375 21.94 -12.77 -7.55
N ARG A 376 23.06 -12.14 -7.18
CA ARG A 376 23.11 -11.05 -6.22
C ARG A 376 23.18 -9.71 -6.97
N PRO A 377 22.56 -8.64 -6.45
CA PRO A 377 22.70 -7.33 -7.06
C PRO A 377 24.17 -6.87 -6.97
N PHE A 378 24.69 -6.31 -8.05
CA PHE A 378 26.03 -5.71 -8.06
C PHE A 378 26.10 -4.47 -7.17
N LEU A 379 25.06 -3.63 -7.23
CA LEU A 379 24.88 -2.49 -6.35
C LEU A 379 24.29 -2.92 -5.01
N TYR A 380 24.32 -2.02 -4.03
CA TYR A 380 23.77 -2.24 -2.69
C TYR A 380 22.23 -2.30 -2.63
N ASN A 381 21.55 -2.21 -3.78
CA ASN A 381 20.11 -2.29 -3.93
C ASN A 381 19.79 -2.95 -5.28
N ALA A 382 18.90 -3.95 -5.25
CA ALA A 382 18.44 -4.69 -6.42
C ALA A 382 17.57 -3.88 -7.38
N TRP A 383 17.16 -2.66 -7.00
CA TRP A 383 16.30 -1.81 -7.81
C TRP A 383 16.95 -0.47 -8.16
N PRO A 384 17.87 -0.43 -9.15
CA PRO A 384 18.66 0.76 -9.47
C PRO A 384 17.85 2.03 -9.76
N LYS A 385 16.62 1.89 -10.29
CA LYS A 385 15.70 3.01 -10.55
C LYS A 385 15.43 3.89 -9.32
N THR A 386 15.51 3.36 -8.10
CA THR A 386 15.18 4.12 -6.89
C THR A 386 16.31 5.04 -6.42
N TYR A 387 17.53 4.89 -6.94
CA TYR A 387 18.62 5.82 -6.61
C TYR A 387 18.37 7.18 -7.26
N ALA A 388 18.60 8.26 -6.52
CA ALA A 388 18.84 9.56 -7.14
C ALA A 388 20.07 9.49 -8.06
N PRO A 389 20.14 10.24 -9.17
CA PRO A 389 21.24 10.12 -10.14
C PRO A 389 22.65 10.20 -9.53
N ALA A 390 22.90 11.17 -8.64
CA ALA A 390 24.20 11.32 -7.98
C ALA A 390 24.51 10.18 -6.98
N ALA A 391 23.47 9.61 -6.34
CA ALA A 391 23.63 8.45 -5.48
C ALA A 391 23.91 7.18 -6.29
N PHE A 392 23.32 7.06 -7.49
CA PHE A 392 23.59 5.97 -8.42
C PHE A 392 25.04 5.99 -8.91
N ALA A 393 25.55 7.17 -9.31
CA ALA A 393 26.94 7.33 -9.73
C ALA A 393 27.93 6.90 -8.63
N ARG A 394 27.75 7.42 -7.40
CA ARG A 394 28.58 7.00 -6.25
C ARG A 394 28.48 5.49 -5.98
N ALA A 395 27.27 4.93 -6.01
CA ALA A 395 27.08 3.50 -5.77
C ALA A 395 27.78 2.64 -6.84
N LEU A 396 27.82 3.08 -8.10
CA LEU A 396 28.57 2.40 -9.16
C LEU A 396 30.08 2.43 -8.89
N ASP A 397 30.62 3.59 -8.53
CA ASP A 397 32.04 3.77 -8.26
C ASP A 397 32.49 2.95 -7.04
N GLU A 398 31.73 3.02 -5.95
CA GLU A 398 31.98 2.25 -4.74
C GLU A 398 31.88 0.73 -5.02
N ALA A 399 30.83 0.28 -5.70
CA ALA A 399 30.65 -1.13 -6.01
C ALA A 399 31.76 -1.68 -6.92
N LYS A 400 32.27 -0.85 -7.84
CA LYS A 400 33.43 -1.18 -8.67
C LYS A 400 34.71 -1.34 -7.83
N GLN A 401 34.96 -0.45 -6.88
CA GLN A 401 36.13 -0.53 -6.01
C GLN A 401 36.10 -1.75 -5.09
N GLU A 402 34.91 -2.15 -4.62
CA GLU A 402 34.73 -3.32 -3.75
C GLU A 402 34.72 -4.66 -4.53
N ALA A 403 34.58 -4.64 -5.85
CA ALA A 403 34.38 -5.86 -6.64
C ALA A 403 35.69 -6.50 -7.08
N VAL A 404 35.79 -7.82 -6.86
CA VAL A 404 36.88 -8.65 -7.40
C VAL A 404 36.83 -8.71 -8.93
N SER A 405 35.62 -8.75 -9.50
CA SER A 405 35.38 -8.75 -10.94
C SER A 405 34.16 -7.92 -11.28
N LEU A 406 34.16 -7.37 -12.48
CA LEU A 406 33.04 -6.60 -13.00
C LEU A 406 31.84 -7.53 -13.32
N PRO A 407 30.60 -7.07 -13.05
CA PRO A 407 29.41 -7.90 -13.22
C PRO A 407 29.03 -8.01 -14.69
N VAL A 408 28.19 -8.98 -15.02
CA VAL A 408 27.37 -8.87 -16.23
C VAL A 408 26.37 -7.73 -16.02
N VAL A 409 26.12 -6.92 -17.06
CA VAL A 409 25.16 -5.81 -17.03
C VAL A 409 24.01 -6.11 -17.95
N LEU A 410 22.79 -6.11 -17.41
CA LEU A 410 21.55 -6.21 -18.16
C LEU A 410 20.89 -4.84 -18.16
N ARG A 411 20.59 -4.27 -19.33
CA ARG A 411 19.92 -2.99 -19.46
C ARG A 411 18.58 -3.13 -20.19
N GLN A 412 17.59 -2.33 -19.77
CA GLN A 412 16.28 -2.22 -20.42
C GLN A 412 16.22 -1.02 -21.36
N HIS A 413 15.55 -1.17 -22.50
CA HIS A 413 15.24 -0.08 -23.43
C HIS A 413 13.90 0.60 -23.09
N PHE A 414 12.91 -0.19 -22.67
CA PHE A 414 11.58 0.27 -22.32
C PHE A 414 11.28 0.12 -20.83
N ASN A 415 10.30 0.88 -20.35
CA ASN A 415 9.84 0.79 -18.97
C ASN A 415 8.99 -0.48 -18.75
N VAL A 416 9.65 -1.55 -18.30
CA VAL A 416 9.03 -2.86 -18.00
C VAL A 416 8.01 -2.82 -16.85
N GLY A 417 8.01 -1.74 -16.07
CA GLY A 417 7.05 -1.46 -15.00
C GLY A 417 5.73 -0.87 -15.48
N VAL A 418 5.60 -0.52 -16.77
CA VAL A 418 4.34 -0.01 -17.34
C VAL A 418 3.31 -1.13 -17.44
N ARG A 419 2.07 -0.78 -17.10
CA ARG A 419 0.93 -1.68 -17.20
C ARG A 419 0.70 -2.04 -18.67
N GLY A 420 0.74 -3.33 -18.98
CA GLY A 420 0.56 -3.81 -20.36
C GLY A 420 1.86 -3.99 -21.15
N TRP A 421 3.04 -3.70 -20.59
CA TRP A 421 4.31 -4.16 -21.18
C TRP A 421 4.29 -5.71 -21.28
N PRO A 422 4.79 -6.32 -22.38
CA PRO A 422 5.56 -5.72 -23.48
C PRO A 422 4.76 -5.10 -24.63
N GLU A 423 3.44 -5.25 -24.65
CA GLU A 423 2.58 -4.74 -25.74
C GLU A 423 2.48 -3.21 -25.72
N VAL A 424 2.49 -2.61 -24.53
CA VAL A 424 2.60 -1.16 -24.33
C VAL A 424 4.04 -0.81 -24.05
N ARG A 425 4.66 -0.06 -24.96
CA ARG A 425 6.07 0.35 -24.86
C ARG A 425 6.15 1.85 -24.59
N THR A 426 6.80 2.18 -23.49
CA THR A 426 7.15 3.56 -23.13
C THR A 426 8.66 3.60 -22.95
N PRO A 427 9.40 4.45 -23.70
CA PRO A 427 10.84 4.55 -23.58
C PRO A 427 11.26 4.79 -22.13
N TYR A 428 12.32 4.10 -21.67
CA TYR A 428 12.77 4.27 -20.30
C TYR A 428 13.32 5.69 -20.03
N LEU A 429 13.88 6.33 -21.05
CA LEU A 429 14.59 7.61 -20.96
C LEU A 429 13.69 8.85 -20.86
N GLU A 430 12.35 8.73 -20.92
CA GLU A 430 11.44 9.90 -20.91
C GLU A 430 11.57 10.77 -19.65
N ALA A 431 11.95 10.20 -18.50
CA ALA A 431 12.18 10.96 -17.29
C ALA A 431 13.64 11.41 -17.18
N SER A 432 13.88 12.70 -16.91
CA SER A 432 15.22 13.29 -16.79
C SER A 432 16.13 12.57 -15.78
N ALA A 433 15.58 12.06 -14.67
CA ALA A 433 16.33 11.23 -13.74
C ALA A 433 16.81 9.89 -14.34
N ASN A 434 16.00 9.26 -15.20
CA ASN A 434 16.38 8.03 -15.90
C ASN A 434 17.46 8.33 -16.94
N LEU A 435 17.36 9.47 -17.63
CA LEU A 435 18.37 9.91 -18.59
C LEU A 435 19.74 10.05 -17.93
N MET A 436 19.84 10.79 -16.82
CA MET A 436 21.12 10.97 -16.11
C MET A 436 21.70 9.67 -15.55
N ARG A 437 20.87 8.79 -14.97
CA ARG A 437 21.35 7.46 -14.55
C ARG A 437 21.88 6.65 -15.73
N THR A 438 21.26 6.77 -16.90
CA THR A 438 21.69 6.05 -18.10
C THR A 438 23.02 6.59 -18.61
N GLN A 439 23.23 7.92 -18.57
CA GLN A 439 24.52 8.52 -18.89
C GLN A 439 25.66 8.00 -17.99
N TYR A 440 25.41 7.86 -16.68
CA TYR A 440 26.40 7.26 -15.77
C TYR A 440 26.65 5.78 -16.09
N LEU A 441 25.62 5.02 -16.44
CA LEU A 441 25.78 3.64 -16.86
C LEU A 441 26.58 3.53 -18.17
N ASP A 442 26.27 4.35 -19.16
CA ASP A 442 26.93 4.32 -20.46
C ASP A 442 28.41 4.70 -20.33
N ALA A 443 28.73 5.68 -19.48
CA ALA A 443 30.11 6.00 -19.11
C ALA A 443 30.79 4.81 -18.42
N PHE A 444 30.10 4.14 -17.48
CA PHE A 444 30.62 2.95 -16.82
C PHE A 444 30.89 1.80 -17.81
N LEU A 445 29.98 1.52 -18.74
CA LEU A 445 30.17 0.48 -19.75
C LEU A 445 31.37 0.79 -20.66
N THR A 446 31.45 2.03 -21.14
CA THR A 446 32.51 2.49 -22.06
C THR A 446 33.89 2.45 -21.40
N GLN A 447 34.02 3.02 -20.19
CA GLN A 447 35.29 3.13 -19.48
C GLN A 447 35.87 1.78 -19.04
N ASN A 448 35.03 0.75 -18.94
CA ASN A 448 35.43 -0.57 -18.46
C ASN A 448 35.46 -1.63 -19.58
N GLY A 449 35.36 -1.22 -20.85
CA GLY A 449 35.52 -2.13 -22.00
C GLY A 449 34.44 -3.21 -22.06
N TYR A 450 33.18 -2.84 -21.81
CA TYR A 450 32.05 -3.75 -22.02
C TYR A 450 31.69 -3.87 -23.50
N VAL A 451 31.32 -5.09 -23.90
CA VAL A 451 30.76 -5.39 -25.22
C VAL A 451 29.34 -5.96 -25.08
N CYS A 452 28.48 -5.64 -26.04
CA CYS A 452 27.14 -6.20 -26.11
C CYS A 452 27.23 -7.64 -26.65
N VAL A 453 26.80 -8.62 -25.85
CA VAL A 453 26.85 -10.05 -26.19
C VAL A 453 25.50 -10.62 -26.59
N TRP A 454 24.41 -9.92 -26.25
CA TRP A 454 23.05 -10.28 -26.64
C TRP A 454 22.16 -9.03 -26.60
N GLU A 455 21.27 -8.93 -27.57
CA GLU A 455 20.33 -7.82 -27.72
C GLU A 455 18.99 -8.36 -28.22
N ASN A 456 17.91 -7.78 -27.71
CA ASN A 456 16.62 -7.83 -28.36
C ASN A 456 15.95 -6.44 -28.30
N GLU A 457 14.71 -6.37 -28.75
CA GLU A 457 13.98 -5.09 -28.77
C GLU A 457 13.84 -4.44 -27.38
N ASN A 458 13.73 -5.23 -26.31
CA ASN A 458 13.46 -4.74 -24.96
C ASN A 458 14.72 -4.57 -24.10
N PHE A 459 15.80 -5.30 -24.39
CA PHE A 459 16.94 -5.48 -23.51
C PHE A 459 18.25 -5.66 -24.26
N ASP A 460 19.33 -5.34 -23.58
CA ASP A 460 20.69 -5.67 -23.99
C ASP A 460 21.52 -6.19 -22.81
N LEU A 461 22.47 -7.07 -23.15
CA LEU A 461 23.34 -7.75 -22.22
C LEU A 461 24.78 -7.40 -22.55
N TRP A 462 25.50 -6.91 -21.54
CA TRP A 462 26.87 -6.46 -21.67
C TRP A 462 27.79 -7.27 -20.75
N LYS A 463 28.98 -7.58 -21.25
CA LYS A 463 30.04 -8.25 -20.50
C LYS A 463 31.39 -7.61 -20.81
N THR A 464 32.33 -7.65 -19.87
CA THR A 464 33.72 -7.27 -20.13
C THR A 464 34.46 -8.37 -20.90
N ASP A 465 35.35 -7.99 -21.81
CA ASP A 465 36.14 -8.92 -22.62
C ASP A 465 37.22 -9.69 -21.82
N TYR A 466 37.54 -9.22 -20.61
CA TYR A 466 38.55 -9.85 -19.75
C TYR A 466 37.93 -10.98 -18.91
N GLN A 467 38.35 -12.22 -19.18
CA GLN A 467 38.24 -13.36 -18.26
C GLN A 467 39.40 -13.36 -17.27
#